data_AF-A0A3P9HFF5-F1
#
_entry.id   AF-A0A3P9HFF5-F1
#
_cell.length_a   1.000
_cell.length_b   1.000
_cell.length_c   1.000
_cell.angle_alpha   90.00
_cell.angle_beta   90.00
_cell.angle_gamma   90.00
#
_symmetry.space_group_name_H-M   'P 1'
#
loop_
_entity.id
_entity.type
_entity.pdbx_description
1 polymer ?
#
loop_
_entity_poly.entity_id
_entity_poly.type
_entity_poly.pdbx_seq_one_letter_code
_entity_poly.pdbx_strand_id
1 'polypeptide(L)'
;MAVVATAGVASVGSGAQKSGFAEVLVRESWHKVLVNLSVDALTLSCEDDGAQDNFNGVTNGSYLDNRNANSNNGPQAVRTAFTDLPERVPEAIANKKRCVKVTKQDVGGLGISIKGGKENKMPILISKIFKGLAADQTHALYVGDAILTVNGMNLRDATHDEAVQALKRAGKEVTLEVKYMREATPYVKRGSPVSEINWETLPPESPRPSSPHISPSPDPPSPSTPPAPPLNGDRRCIPLKMCYVTRGMTTPDPENRQLELHSPDARHTVVLRCPDQPSALSWFAAIHSVLSTLTQKVLAEVIQNTSRTGIAGSKEIRHLGWLAGKVGIEKQCWKPVLVVMTEKDLLLYDCLPRGKEAWQNPAHIFPLLATRLVHSGPDRGSPRSGTELCFATRTGTRLGIETHIFRAETTKDLSMWTRQIVNACHASAEMIKEVTTSCLYQGQECRLVIHYEKGFSVLADPKAVDGEDILLSYSFEKLKMSSDDGIRILFLDFGGKEGEIQLDLHSCPKPIVFILHSFLSAKISRLGLVA
;
A
#
# COMPACT_ATOMS: atom_id res chain seq x y z
N MET A 1 -41.79 22.21 -3.50
CA MET A 1 -42.20 21.99 -2.10
C MET A 1 -40.96 21.65 -1.28
N ALA A 2 -40.79 22.31 -0.14
CA ALA A 2 -39.85 22.06 0.97
C ALA A 2 -38.37 21.83 0.61
N VAL A 3 -37.60 22.94 0.60
CA VAL A 3 -36.14 22.96 0.73
C VAL A 3 -35.82 22.81 2.23
N VAL A 4 -35.26 21.67 2.62
CA VAL A 4 -34.68 21.49 3.97
C VAL A 4 -33.18 21.67 3.85
N ALA A 5 -32.71 22.84 4.27
CA ALA A 5 -31.30 23.14 4.45
C ALA A 5 -30.75 22.32 5.63
N THR A 6 -29.77 21.45 5.36
CA THR A 6 -28.96 20.83 6.41
C THR A 6 -27.62 21.56 6.48
N ALA A 7 -27.28 21.97 7.70
CA ALA A 7 -26.17 22.85 8.01
C ALA A 7 -24.83 22.24 7.57
N GLY A 8 -24.07 23.03 6.81
CA GLY A 8 -22.69 22.73 6.48
C GLY A 8 -21.81 22.78 7.74
N VAL A 9 -21.19 21.66 8.07
CA VAL A 9 -20.04 21.64 8.97
C VAL A 9 -18.84 22.07 8.13
N ALA A 10 -18.29 23.23 8.48
CA ALA A 10 -17.15 23.85 7.82
C ALA A 10 -15.95 22.87 7.76
N SER A 11 -15.41 22.69 6.57
CA SER A 11 -14.14 21.99 6.33
C SER A 11 -12.99 22.80 6.91
N VAL A 12 -12.41 22.33 8.02
CA VAL A 12 -11.10 22.82 8.47
C VAL A 12 -10.05 22.05 7.67
N GLY A 13 -9.50 22.70 6.64
CA GLY A 13 -8.27 22.26 6.00
C GLY A 13 -7.06 22.73 6.80
N SER A 14 -6.26 21.80 7.32
CA SER A 14 -4.78 21.88 7.34
C SER A 14 -4.19 20.64 8.03
N GLY A 15 -3.25 19.97 7.35
CA GLY A 15 -2.31 19.01 7.92
C GLY A 15 -2.80 17.56 8.03
N ALA A 16 -2.38 16.71 7.08
CA ALA A 16 -2.51 15.25 7.14
C ALA A 16 -1.57 14.65 8.20
N GLN A 17 -1.80 15.06 9.45
CA GLN A 17 -1.12 14.56 10.63
C GLN A 17 -2.19 14.06 11.59
N LYS A 18 -2.28 12.73 11.71
CA LYS A 18 -3.17 12.08 12.66
C LYS A 18 -2.36 11.13 13.51
N SER A 19 -2.45 11.30 14.82
CA SER A 19 -1.81 10.42 15.80
C SER A 19 -2.87 9.80 16.71
N GLY A 20 -2.63 8.58 17.16
CA GLY A 20 -3.50 7.92 18.12
C GLY A 20 -3.12 6.45 18.33
N PHE A 21 -3.73 5.83 19.33
CA PHE A 21 -3.47 4.43 19.65
C PHE A 21 -4.38 3.50 18.84
N ALA A 22 -3.80 2.39 18.41
CA ALA A 22 -4.50 1.26 17.83
C ALA A 22 -3.75 -0.03 18.19
N GLU A 23 -4.30 -1.18 17.82
CA GLU A 23 -3.61 -2.45 17.93
C GLU A 23 -3.20 -2.93 16.54
N VAL A 24 -1.99 -3.48 16.42
CA VAL A 24 -1.50 -4.10 15.19
C VAL A 24 -1.40 -5.60 15.36
N LEU A 25 -1.82 -6.36 14.34
CA LEU A 25 -1.68 -7.81 14.31
C LEU A 25 -0.25 -8.20 13.92
N VAL A 26 0.46 -8.89 14.80
CA VAL A 26 1.81 -9.44 14.55
C VAL A 26 1.85 -10.87 15.09
N ARG A 27 2.19 -11.85 14.24
CA ARG A 27 2.24 -13.28 14.60
C ARG A 27 0.97 -13.74 15.33
N GLU A 28 -0.21 -13.45 14.76
CA GLU A 28 -1.51 -13.81 15.34
C GLU A 28 -1.83 -13.16 16.71
N SER A 29 -1.01 -12.21 17.17
CA SER A 29 -1.19 -11.52 18.45
C SER A 29 -1.36 -10.01 18.24
N TRP A 30 -2.31 -9.43 18.97
CA TRP A 30 -2.58 -7.99 18.93
C TRP A 30 -1.64 -7.24 19.87
N HIS A 31 -1.00 -6.20 19.33
CA HIS A 31 -0.05 -5.37 20.08
C HIS A 31 -0.49 -3.91 20.03
N LYS A 32 -0.63 -3.28 21.19
CA LYS A 32 -0.92 -1.84 21.29
C LYS A 32 0.26 -1.04 20.73
N VAL A 33 -0.04 -0.12 19.82
CA VAL A 33 0.94 0.74 19.15
C VAL A 33 0.43 2.16 19.06
N LEU A 34 1.34 3.11 19.12
CA LEU A 34 1.09 4.48 18.70
C LEU A 34 1.21 4.55 17.18
N VAL A 35 0.13 4.97 16.52
CA VAL A 35 0.04 5.14 15.07
C VAL A 35 0.15 6.62 14.75
N ASN A 36 1.08 6.99 13.86
CA ASN A 36 1.25 8.35 13.36
C ASN A 36 1.18 8.34 11.84
N LEU A 37 0.14 8.96 11.28
CA LEU A 37 -0.03 9.17 9.84
C LEU A 37 0.58 10.52 9.45
N SER A 38 1.52 10.49 8.51
CA SER A 38 2.05 11.68 7.81
C SER A 38 1.47 11.79 6.41
N VAL A 39 1.98 12.77 5.65
CA VAL A 39 1.62 12.99 4.23
C VAL A 39 2.07 11.87 3.27
N ASP A 40 3.02 11.04 3.68
CA ASP A 40 3.71 10.07 2.82
C ASP A 40 4.01 8.72 3.50
N ALA A 41 3.83 8.60 4.81
CA ALA A 41 4.14 7.41 5.58
C ALA A 41 3.18 7.18 6.75
N LEU A 42 3.03 5.91 7.14
CA LEU A 42 2.39 5.49 8.38
C LEU A 42 3.47 4.96 9.32
N THR A 43 3.61 5.59 10.49
CA THR A 43 4.55 5.12 11.50
C THR A 43 3.83 4.38 12.61
N LEU A 44 4.32 3.20 12.97
CA LEU A 44 3.93 2.44 14.16
C LEU A 44 5.07 2.48 15.19
N SER A 45 4.76 2.66 16.46
CA SER A 45 5.74 2.52 17.55
C SER A 45 5.14 1.80 18.75
N CYS A 46 5.87 0.83 19.33
CA CYS A 46 5.45 0.16 20.54
C CYS A 46 5.71 1.04 21.77
N GLU A 47 4.83 0.91 22.76
CA GLU A 47 5.07 1.43 24.09
C GLU A 47 6.08 0.51 24.81
N ASP A 48 7.09 1.10 25.45
CA ASP A 48 7.93 0.39 26.43
C ASP A 48 7.04 0.18 27.66
N ASP A 49 6.82 -1.05 28.08
CA ASP A 49 5.91 -1.42 29.17
C ASP A 49 6.42 -0.86 30.51
N GLY A 50 6.18 0.43 30.72
CA GLY A 50 6.36 1.12 31.99
C GLY A 50 5.22 0.71 32.90
N ALA A 51 5.43 -0.37 33.65
CA ALA A 51 4.50 -0.84 34.66
C ALA A 51 3.96 0.33 35.50
N GLN A 52 2.65 0.49 35.41
CA GLN A 52 1.83 1.44 36.13
C GLN A 52 1.82 1.05 37.61
N ASP A 53 2.65 1.71 38.42
CA ASP A 53 2.58 1.57 39.89
C ASP A 53 1.30 2.27 40.38
N ASN A 54 0.33 1.45 40.77
CA ASN A 54 -0.79 1.83 41.63
C ASN A 54 -0.26 2.25 43.00
N PHE A 55 -0.41 3.52 43.38
CA PHE A 55 -0.51 3.91 44.78
C PHE A 55 -1.68 4.86 45.00
N ASN A 56 -2.62 4.41 45.83
CA ASN A 56 -3.72 5.18 46.39
C ASN A 56 -3.22 6.29 47.33
N GLY A 57 -3.88 7.45 47.32
CA GLY A 57 -4.25 8.14 48.56
C GLY A 57 -3.78 9.59 48.77
N VAL A 58 -4.77 10.50 48.72
CA VAL A 58 -5.02 11.60 49.69
C VAL A 58 -4.43 13.02 49.43
N THR A 59 -5.31 13.84 48.82
CA THR A 59 -5.75 15.24 49.11
C THR A 59 -4.81 16.44 49.31
N ASN A 60 -5.29 17.53 48.68
CA ASN A 60 -5.33 18.95 49.09
C ASN A 60 -4.13 19.88 48.84
N GLY A 61 -4.43 21.05 48.27
CA GLY A 61 -3.66 22.27 48.48
C GLY A 61 -3.53 23.21 47.29
N SER A 62 -4.62 23.93 46.97
CA SER A 62 -4.63 25.17 46.17
C SER A 62 -3.65 26.22 46.69
N TYR A 63 -2.99 26.99 45.82
CA TYR A 63 -2.84 28.46 45.97
C TYR A 63 -2.54 29.10 44.61
N LEU A 64 -3.35 30.12 44.30
CA LEU A 64 -3.13 31.14 43.28
C LEU A 64 -1.93 32.00 43.68
N ASP A 65 -1.14 32.46 42.70
CA ASP A 65 -0.88 33.89 42.62
C ASP A 65 -0.39 34.36 41.25
N ASN A 66 -0.76 35.60 40.98
CA ASN A 66 -0.84 36.30 39.71
C ASN A 66 0.13 37.50 39.74
N ARG A 67 0.87 37.80 38.65
CA ARG A 67 1.09 39.16 38.10
C ARG A 67 2.21 39.26 37.05
N ASN A 68 1.76 39.56 35.84
CA ASN A 68 2.17 40.62 34.89
C ASN A 68 3.48 41.42 35.02
N ALA A 69 4.15 41.58 33.86
CA ALA A 69 4.54 42.83 33.17
C ALA A 69 6.03 43.08 32.83
N ASN A 70 6.33 42.93 31.52
CA ASN A 70 6.91 43.92 30.59
C ASN A 70 8.36 44.47 30.79
N SER A 71 9.26 44.22 29.82
CA SER A 71 9.77 45.23 28.85
C SER A 71 11.07 44.81 28.11
N ASN A 72 11.16 45.26 26.85
CA ASN A 72 12.15 45.03 25.78
C ASN A 72 13.60 45.50 26.04
N ASN A 73 14.60 44.84 25.41
CA ASN A 73 15.36 45.36 24.24
C ASN A 73 16.63 44.55 23.89
N GLY A 74 16.83 44.26 22.60
CA GLY A 74 18.16 44.21 21.96
C GLY A 74 18.66 42.84 21.44
N PRO A 75 19.32 42.77 20.27
CA PRO A 75 19.27 41.61 19.36
C PRO A 75 20.51 40.71 19.46
N GLN A 76 20.35 39.38 19.33
CA GLN A 76 21.46 38.53 18.88
C GLN A 76 21.01 37.18 18.33
N ALA A 77 21.74 36.77 17.31
CA ALA A 77 21.53 35.64 16.44
C ALA A 77 21.75 34.27 17.13
N VAL A 78 21.05 33.24 16.62
CA VAL A 78 21.52 31.84 16.50
C VAL A 78 21.62 31.01 17.78
N ARG A 79 20.60 30.15 18.03
CA ARG A 79 20.72 28.66 18.08
C ARG A 79 19.41 28.00 18.53
N THR A 80 18.95 27.06 17.72
CA THR A 80 17.95 26.03 18.03
C THR A 80 18.49 25.10 19.13
N ALA A 81 17.85 25.09 20.30
CA ALA A 81 18.10 24.11 21.35
C ALA A 81 17.01 23.02 21.31
N PHE A 82 17.14 22.12 20.33
CA PHE A 82 16.78 20.72 20.51
C PHE A 82 18.05 20.01 21.00
N THR A 83 17.86 18.95 21.81
CA THR A 83 18.85 18.02 22.38
C THR A 83 19.52 18.44 23.69
N ASP A 84 18.95 17.97 24.80
CA ASP A 84 19.71 17.48 25.95
C ASP A 84 19.16 16.11 26.35
N LEU A 85 19.66 15.07 25.67
CA LEU A 85 19.66 13.69 26.15
C LEU A 85 21.09 13.42 26.64
N PRO A 86 21.35 13.28 27.95
CA PRO A 86 22.62 12.74 28.40
C PRO A 86 22.51 11.20 28.31
N GLU A 87 23.42 10.60 27.54
CA GLU A 87 23.97 9.23 27.65
C GLU A 87 24.33 8.65 26.27
N ARG A 88 24.99 9.45 25.43
CA ARG A 88 25.78 8.87 24.33
C ARG A 88 27.13 8.45 24.91
N VAL A 89 27.31 7.16 25.16
CA VAL A 89 28.59 6.58 25.61
C VAL A 89 29.69 7.03 24.62
N PRO A 90 30.75 7.73 25.07
CA PRO A 90 31.83 8.17 24.19
C PRO A 90 32.45 7.00 23.40
N GLU A 91 32.63 7.16 22.09
CA GLU A 91 33.18 6.13 21.19
C GLU A 91 34.59 5.65 21.59
N ALA A 92 35.30 6.41 22.42
CA ALA A 92 36.62 6.08 22.98
C ALA A 92 36.61 4.93 24.03
N ILE A 93 35.42 4.49 24.47
CA ILE A 93 35.23 3.54 25.59
C ILE A 93 34.74 2.16 25.12
N ALA A 94 34.17 2.06 23.92
CA ALA A 94 33.71 0.79 23.37
C ALA A 94 34.89 -0.20 23.22
N ASN A 95 34.71 -1.43 23.69
CA ASN A 95 35.70 -2.52 23.68
C ASN A 95 36.92 -2.41 24.61
N LYS A 96 37.08 -1.36 25.41
CA LYS A 96 38.10 -1.32 26.48
C LYS A 96 37.57 -1.93 27.77
N LYS A 97 38.40 -2.69 28.47
CA LYS A 97 38.08 -3.15 29.82
C LYS A 97 38.19 -2.00 30.79
N ARG A 98 37.21 -1.86 31.67
CA ARG A 98 37.13 -0.84 32.71
C ARG A 98 37.06 -1.50 34.07
N CYS A 99 37.85 -1.03 35.02
CA CYS A 99 37.77 -1.45 36.41
C CYS A 99 36.97 -0.38 37.17
N VAL A 100 35.80 -0.75 37.68
CA VAL A 100 34.89 0.15 38.38
C VAL A 100 34.73 -0.33 39.82
N LYS A 101 35.01 0.55 40.77
CA LYS A 101 34.84 0.27 42.20
C LYS A 101 33.54 0.91 42.68
N VAL A 102 32.64 0.08 43.20
CA VAL A 102 31.33 0.49 43.71
C VAL A 102 31.22 0.12 45.18
N THR A 103 30.86 1.09 46.01
CA THR A 103 30.59 0.87 47.44
C THR A 103 29.10 0.65 47.63
N LYS A 104 28.70 -0.52 48.14
CA LYS A 104 27.29 -0.85 48.39
C LYS A 104 26.70 0.09 49.45
N GLN A 105 25.45 0.49 49.25
CA GLN A 105 24.67 1.21 50.25
C GLN A 105 23.97 0.22 51.19
N ASP A 106 23.82 0.61 52.46
CA ASP A 106 23.15 -0.19 53.49
C ASP A 106 21.67 -0.45 53.16
N VAL A 107 21.07 0.46 52.38
CA VAL A 107 19.73 0.34 51.80
C VAL A 107 19.86 0.31 50.28
N GLY A 108 19.40 -0.76 49.62
CA GLY A 108 19.37 -0.88 48.16
C GLY A 108 20.59 -1.58 47.50
N GLY A 109 21.64 -1.89 48.25
CA GLY A 109 22.75 -2.71 47.78
C GLY A 109 23.55 -2.10 46.63
N LEU A 110 23.83 -2.89 45.58
CA LEU A 110 24.64 -2.47 44.43
C LEU A 110 23.85 -1.66 43.39
N GLY A 111 22.54 -1.89 43.27
CA GLY A 111 21.67 -1.12 42.36
C GLY A 111 21.79 -1.45 40.87
N ILE A 112 22.16 -2.69 40.51
CA ILE A 112 22.16 -3.18 39.12
C ILE A 112 21.30 -4.44 39.00
N SER A 113 20.71 -4.64 37.82
CA SER A 113 20.08 -5.89 37.41
C SER A 113 20.90 -6.57 36.33
N ILE A 114 21.22 -7.84 36.48
CA ILE A 114 22.02 -8.61 35.52
C ILE A 114 21.16 -9.63 34.75
N LYS A 115 21.53 -9.90 33.51
CA LYS A 115 20.99 -10.98 32.68
C LYS A 115 22.12 -11.83 32.13
N GLY A 116 21.82 -13.05 31.74
CA GLY A 116 22.76 -13.97 31.12
C GLY A 116 23.46 -14.92 32.08
N GLY A 117 24.31 -15.76 31.51
CA GLY A 117 24.94 -16.90 32.16
C GLY A 117 25.35 -17.96 31.13
N LYS A 118 26.32 -18.79 31.50
CA LYS A 118 26.81 -19.88 30.64
C LYS A 118 25.70 -20.80 30.15
N GLU A 119 24.68 -21.06 30.97
CA GLU A 119 23.51 -21.86 30.64
C GLU A 119 22.67 -21.27 29.48
N ASN A 120 22.74 -19.95 29.30
CA ASN A 120 22.04 -19.22 28.25
C ASN A 120 22.96 -18.87 27.06
N LYS A 121 24.18 -19.43 27.00
CA LYS A 121 25.22 -19.12 26.00
C LYS A 121 25.50 -17.62 25.83
N MET A 122 25.33 -16.85 26.90
CA MET A 122 25.49 -15.39 26.89
C MET A 122 26.29 -14.91 28.11
N PRO A 123 27.17 -13.91 27.96
CA PRO A 123 27.93 -13.39 29.09
C PRO A 123 27.02 -12.69 30.11
N ILE A 124 27.50 -12.51 31.34
CA ILE A 124 26.80 -11.76 32.38
C ILE A 124 26.76 -10.28 32.00
N LEU A 125 25.58 -9.75 31.70
CA LEU A 125 25.36 -8.37 31.21
C LEU A 125 24.54 -7.55 32.19
N ILE A 126 24.85 -6.26 32.33
CA ILE A 126 24.02 -5.29 33.06
C ILE A 126 22.80 -4.95 32.20
N SER A 127 21.63 -5.37 32.65
CA SER A 127 20.35 -5.14 31.98
C SER A 127 19.65 -3.85 32.41
N LYS A 128 19.88 -3.39 33.65
CA LYS A 128 19.31 -2.15 34.19
C LYS A 128 20.20 -1.60 35.30
N ILE A 129 20.32 -0.28 35.39
CA ILE A 129 20.92 0.44 36.51
C ILE A 129 19.80 1.23 37.17
N PHE A 130 19.66 1.11 38.50
CA PHE A 130 18.62 1.79 39.26
C PHE A 130 19.09 3.17 39.67
N LYS A 131 18.34 4.21 39.26
CA LYS A 131 18.67 5.62 39.54
C LYS A 131 18.77 5.89 41.03
N GLY A 132 19.78 6.66 41.44
CA GLY A 132 20.02 7.05 42.83
C GLY A 132 20.71 6.00 43.70
N LEU A 133 20.92 4.76 43.21
CA LEU A 133 21.62 3.71 43.95
C LEU A 133 23.14 3.71 43.69
N ALA A 134 23.88 2.88 44.43
CA ALA A 134 25.35 2.84 44.43
C ALA A 134 25.98 2.78 43.02
N ALA A 135 25.45 1.95 42.13
CA ALA A 135 25.96 1.83 40.77
C ALA A 135 25.74 3.08 39.90
N ASP A 136 24.59 3.75 40.04
CA ASP A 136 24.26 4.97 39.29
C ASP A 136 25.18 6.12 39.70
N GLN A 137 25.43 6.28 41.00
CA GLN A 137 26.30 7.32 41.56
C GLN A 137 27.76 7.22 41.09
N THR A 138 28.21 6.04 40.64
CA THR A 138 29.57 5.90 40.10
C THR A 138 29.72 6.50 38.70
N HIS A 139 28.62 6.66 37.95
CA HIS A 139 28.59 7.10 36.55
C HIS A 139 29.58 6.36 35.62
N ALA A 140 30.05 5.19 36.04
CA ALA A 140 31.11 4.44 35.37
C ALA A 140 30.61 3.10 34.79
N LEU A 141 29.39 2.70 35.14
CA LEU A 141 28.68 1.53 34.63
C LEU A 141 27.58 1.96 33.66
N TYR A 142 27.38 1.17 32.61
CA TYR A 142 26.36 1.41 31.59
C TYR A 142 25.53 0.16 31.32
N VAL A 143 24.28 0.34 30.90
CA VAL A 143 23.44 -0.77 30.43
C VAL A 143 24.08 -1.38 29.16
N GLY A 144 24.21 -2.70 29.13
CA GLY A 144 24.95 -3.44 28.09
C GLY A 144 26.42 -3.71 28.40
N ASP A 145 26.92 -3.30 29.58
CA ASP A 145 28.24 -3.72 30.06
C ASP A 145 28.25 -5.22 30.41
N ALA A 146 29.23 -5.96 29.90
CA ALA A 146 29.52 -7.33 30.30
C ALA A 146 30.45 -7.34 31.51
N ILE A 147 30.02 -7.98 32.59
CA ILE A 147 30.81 -8.16 33.81
C ILE A 147 31.77 -9.33 33.59
N LEU A 148 33.06 -9.04 33.51
CA LEU A 148 34.12 -10.02 33.30
C LEU A 148 34.63 -10.59 34.62
N THR A 149 34.82 -9.73 35.64
CA THR A 149 35.26 -10.16 36.96
C THR A 149 34.61 -9.35 38.08
N VAL A 150 34.48 -9.97 39.27
CA VAL A 150 34.00 -9.34 40.51
C VAL A 150 34.99 -9.63 41.62
N ASN A 151 35.62 -8.62 42.21
CA ASN A 151 36.65 -8.76 43.25
C ASN A 151 37.75 -9.78 42.87
N GLY A 152 38.15 -9.82 41.60
CA GLY A 152 39.14 -10.77 41.07
C GLY A 152 38.59 -12.16 40.70
N MET A 153 37.33 -12.48 41.01
CA MET A 153 36.66 -13.71 40.57
C MET A 153 36.17 -13.57 39.14
N ASN A 154 36.59 -14.48 38.24
CA ASN A 154 36.21 -14.46 36.84
C ASN A 154 34.79 -14.98 36.63
N LEU A 155 33.95 -14.20 35.95
CA LEU A 155 32.54 -14.52 35.67
C LEU A 155 32.26 -14.80 34.18
N ARG A 156 33.28 -14.93 33.33
CA ARG A 156 33.10 -15.15 31.89
C ARG A 156 32.37 -16.46 31.57
N ASP A 157 32.66 -17.50 32.35
CA ASP A 157 32.07 -18.84 32.20
C ASP A 157 31.16 -19.21 33.39
N ALA A 158 30.77 -18.22 34.19
CA ALA A 158 29.88 -18.42 35.33
C ALA A 158 28.42 -18.58 34.87
N THR A 159 27.67 -19.37 35.62
CA THR A 159 26.20 -19.42 35.51
C THR A 159 25.56 -18.15 36.06
N HIS A 160 24.30 -17.90 35.70
CA HIS A 160 23.55 -16.75 36.23
C HIS A 160 23.56 -16.71 37.76
N ASP A 161 23.26 -17.83 38.41
CA ASP A 161 23.21 -17.94 39.86
C ASP A 161 24.58 -17.72 40.51
N GLU A 162 25.66 -18.24 39.93
CA GLU A 162 27.03 -18.00 40.42
C GLU A 162 27.41 -16.52 40.36
N ALA A 163 27.02 -15.82 39.29
CA ALA A 163 27.25 -14.39 39.16
C ALA A 163 26.46 -13.57 40.21
N VAL A 164 25.20 -13.92 40.45
CA VAL A 164 24.38 -13.30 41.51
C VAL A 164 25.01 -13.55 42.89
N GLN A 165 25.47 -14.78 43.15
CA GLN A 165 26.13 -15.11 44.41
C GLN A 165 27.45 -14.36 44.58
N ALA A 166 28.26 -14.25 43.53
CA ALA A 166 29.52 -13.49 43.56
C ALA A 166 29.28 -12.00 43.87
N LEU A 167 28.26 -11.39 43.25
CA LEU A 167 27.88 -10.00 43.50
C LEU A 167 27.29 -9.80 44.91
N LYS A 168 26.54 -10.77 45.44
CA LYS A 168 26.01 -10.73 46.82
C LYS A 168 27.11 -10.92 47.87
N ARG A 169 28.03 -11.86 47.65
CA ARG A 169 29.16 -12.18 48.55
C ARG A 169 30.23 -11.10 48.57
N ALA A 170 30.41 -10.35 47.48
CA ALA A 170 31.26 -9.17 47.48
C ALA A 170 30.79 -8.23 48.61
N GLY A 171 31.68 -7.84 49.52
CA GLY A 171 31.32 -7.10 50.74
C GLY A 171 30.82 -5.68 50.47
N LYS A 172 31.08 -4.77 51.43
CA LYS A 172 30.75 -3.35 51.30
C LYS A 172 31.40 -2.70 50.06
N GLU A 173 32.53 -3.22 49.62
CA GLU A 173 33.26 -2.75 48.44
C GLU A 173 33.30 -3.82 47.34
N VAL A 174 32.90 -3.44 46.13
CA VAL A 174 32.87 -4.31 44.94
C VAL A 174 33.67 -3.69 43.81
N THR A 175 34.69 -4.38 43.35
CA THR A 175 35.48 -4.04 42.17
C THR A 175 35.00 -4.89 41.00
N LEU A 176 34.49 -4.25 39.96
CA LEU A 176 33.95 -4.87 38.75
C LEU A 176 34.89 -4.59 37.58
N GLU A 177 35.36 -5.64 36.89
CA GLU A 177 35.96 -5.47 35.56
C GLU A 177 34.86 -5.63 34.51
N VAL A 178 34.52 -4.56 33.81
CA VAL A 178 33.45 -4.53 32.80
C VAL A 178 33.97 -4.20 31.41
N LYS A 179 33.30 -4.71 30.38
CA LYS A 179 33.56 -4.35 28.98
C LYS A 179 32.24 -4.02 28.31
N TYR A 180 32.15 -2.84 27.70
CA TYR A 180 30.97 -2.46 26.93
C TYR A 180 30.88 -3.30 25.66
N MET A 181 29.84 -4.13 25.54
CA MET A 181 29.61 -4.99 24.37
C MET A 181 28.56 -4.36 23.47
N ARG A 182 29.01 -3.66 22.42
CA ARG A 182 28.12 -3.01 21.45
C ARG A 182 27.18 -4.01 20.75
N GLU A 183 27.66 -5.23 20.49
CA GLU A 183 26.90 -6.33 19.87
C GLU A 183 25.89 -6.99 20.81
N ALA A 184 25.96 -6.72 22.13
CA ALA A 184 25.08 -7.33 23.13
C ALA A 184 23.78 -6.54 23.39
N THR A 185 23.68 -5.31 22.87
CA THR A 185 22.47 -4.46 22.99
C THR A 185 21.17 -5.08 22.45
N PRO A 186 21.14 -5.94 21.42
CA PRO A 186 19.92 -6.63 20.98
C PRO A 186 19.39 -7.67 21.98
N TYR A 187 20.22 -8.18 22.89
CA TYR A 187 19.83 -9.24 23.83
C TYR A 187 19.21 -8.70 25.12
N VAL A 188 19.39 -7.40 25.40
CA VAL A 188 18.85 -6.75 26.59
C VAL A 188 17.41 -6.25 26.35
N LYS A 189 17.11 -5.84 25.12
CA LYS A 189 15.76 -5.48 24.64
C LYS A 189 15.12 -6.68 23.96
N ARG A 190 14.01 -7.21 24.50
CA ARG A 190 13.14 -8.11 23.74
C ARG A 190 12.69 -7.29 22.51
N GLY A 191 13.05 -7.72 21.29
CA GLY A 191 12.81 -6.93 20.07
C GLY A 191 11.34 -6.50 19.97
N SER A 192 11.08 -5.24 19.58
CA SER A 192 9.71 -4.75 19.47
C SER A 192 8.93 -5.59 18.46
N PRO A 193 7.69 -6.01 18.78
CA PRO A 193 6.78 -6.67 17.83
C PRO A 193 6.64 -5.91 16.51
N VAL A 194 6.71 -4.57 16.58
CA VAL A 194 6.62 -3.71 15.39
C VAL A 194 7.81 -3.90 14.46
N SER A 195 9.01 -4.21 14.94
CA SER A 195 10.19 -4.45 14.09
C SER A 195 10.08 -5.72 13.24
N GLU A 196 9.20 -6.66 13.59
CA GLU A 196 9.01 -7.93 12.87
C GLU A 196 8.03 -7.83 11.71
N ILE A 197 7.28 -6.74 11.60
CA ILE A 197 6.48 -6.51 10.40
C ILE A 197 7.50 -6.46 9.25
N ASN A 198 7.30 -7.25 8.20
CA ASN A 198 8.12 -7.22 6.99
C ASN A 198 7.40 -6.35 5.96
N TRP A 199 8.07 -5.33 5.43
CA TRP A 199 7.55 -4.33 4.47
C TRP A 199 8.70 -3.94 3.55
N GLU A 200 9.56 -4.91 3.27
CA GLU A 200 10.71 -4.75 2.40
C GLU A 200 10.29 -5.14 0.99
N THR A 201 9.89 -4.13 0.24
CA THR A 201 9.85 -4.19 -1.21
C THR A 201 11.30 -4.06 -1.67
N LEU A 202 12.00 -5.16 -1.96
CA LEU A 202 13.37 -5.12 -2.49
C LEU A 202 13.50 -4.02 -3.56
N PRO A 203 14.45 -3.09 -3.47
CA PRO A 203 14.62 -2.08 -4.50
C PRO A 203 14.91 -2.78 -5.83
N PRO A 204 14.44 -2.23 -6.97
CA PRO A 204 14.79 -2.77 -8.28
C PRO A 204 16.32 -2.80 -8.40
N GLU A 205 16.87 -3.94 -8.85
CA GLU A 205 18.29 -4.06 -9.17
C GLU A 205 18.67 -2.90 -10.08
N SER A 206 19.46 -1.97 -9.55
CA SER A 206 20.04 -0.90 -10.35
C SER A 206 21.06 -1.56 -11.28
N PRO A 207 21.00 -1.34 -12.61
CA PRO A 207 21.99 -1.88 -13.52
C PRO A 207 23.33 -1.23 -13.18
N ARG A 208 24.24 -1.99 -12.58
CA ARG A 208 25.62 -1.55 -12.39
C ARG A 208 26.22 -1.37 -13.78
N PRO A 209 26.82 -0.21 -14.11
CA PRO A 209 27.51 -0.05 -15.38
C PRO A 209 28.71 -1.02 -15.38
N SER A 210 28.61 -2.05 -16.21
CA SER A 210 29.73 -2.88 -16.60
C SER A 210 30.75 -2.02 -17.33
N SER A 211 31.91 -1.78 -16.72
CA SER A 211 33.10 -1.34 -17.43
C SER A 211 34.07 -2.51 -17.60
N PRO A 212 34.76 -2.62 -18.74
CA PRO A 212 35.52 -3.81 -19.11
C PRO A 212 36.99 -3.78 -18.66
N HIS A 213 37.53 -4.99 -18.50
CA HIS A 213 38.92 -5.44 -18.66
C HIS A 213 39.97 -5.39 -17.50
N ILE A 214 40.37 -6.62 -17.12
CA ILE A 214 41.72 -7.22 -16.96
C ILE A 214 42.58 -6.85 -15.73
N SER A 215 42.72 -7.79 -14.78
CA SER A 215 43.96 -8.54 -14.46
C SER A 215 43.70 -9.61 -13.37
N PRO A 216 44.48 -10.71 -13.28
CA PRO A 216 44.17 -11.86 -12.43
C PRO A 216 44.96 -11.85 -11.11
N SER A 217 44.27 -12.01 -9.99
CA SER A 217 44.88 -12.48 -8.73
C SER A 217 43.88 -13.36 -7.96
N PRO A 218 44.31 -14.49 -7.36
CA PRO A 218 43.42 -15.45 -6.76
C PRO A 218 43.26 -15.18 -5.26
N ASP A 219 42.20 -14.49 -4.86
CA ASP A 219 41.75 -14.48 -3.46
C ASP A 219 40.24 -14.80 -3.40
N PRO A 220 39.78 -15.63 -2.44
CA PRO A 220 38.39 -16.06 -2.37
C PRO A 220 37.45 -14.92 -1.94
N PRO A 221 36.22 -14.84 -2.46
CA PRO A 221 35.33 -13.73 -2.18
C PRO A 221 34.67 -13.85 -0.80
N SER A 222 34.85 -12.82 0.03
CA SER A 222 34.03 -12.59 1.24
C SER A 222 32.57 -12.32 0.84
N PRO A 223 31.57 -12.88 1.55
CA PRO A 223 30.17 -12.59 1.25
C PRO A 223 29.84 -11.15 1.65
N SER A 224 29.43 -10.34 0.68
CA SER A 224 28.92 -8.98 0.90
C SER A 224 27.59 -9.05 1.63
N THR A 225 27.59 -8.72 2.92
CA THR A 225 26.41 -8.54 3.76
C THR A 225 25.53 -7.41 3.20
N PRO A 226 24.20 -7.60 3.07
CA PRO A 226 23.29 -6.50 2.74
C PRO A 226 23.34 -5.42 3.85
N PRO A 227 23.03 -4.14 3.54
CA PRO A 227 23.05 -3.08 4.54
C PRO A 227 22.04 -3.39 5.66
N ALA A 228 22.51 -3.38 6.90
CA ALA A 228 21.69 -3.63 8.07
C ALA A 228 20.51 -2.64 8.17
N PRO A 229 19.33 -3.06 8.65
CA PRO A 229 18.18 -2.19 8.82
C PRO A 229 18.50 -1.03 9.79
N PRO A 230 17.83 0.12 9.69
CA PRO A 230 18.01 1.19 10.65
C PRO A 230 17.66 0.68 12.05
N LEU A 231 18.64 0.78 12.96
CA LEU A 231 18.61 0.44 14.38
C LEU A 231 17.65 1.35 15.16
N ASN A 232 16.36 1.35 14.82
CA ASN A 232 15.32 1.99 15.61
C ASN A 232 14.26 0.94 15.95
N GLY A 233 14.69 -0.03 16.76
CA GLY A 233 13.95 -1.26 17.05
C GLY A 233 12.57 -1.09 17.68
N ASP A 234 12.13 0.13 18.01
CA ASP A 234 10.84 0.42 18.64
C ASP A 234 9.86 1.17 17.70
N ARG A 235 10.29 1.51 16.47
CA ARG A 235 9.50 2.32 15.51
C ARG A 235 9.64 1.79 14.10
N ARG A 236 8.51 1.65 13.40
CA ARG A 236 8.45 1.22 12.01
C ARG A 236 7.76 2.25 11.13
N CYS A 237 8.41 2.61 10.04
CA CYS A 237 7.90 3.56 9.06
C CYS A 237 7.48 2.81 7.79
N ILE A 238 6.19 2.90 7.46
CA ILE A 238 5.59 2.28 6.27
C ILE A 238 5.38 3.38 5.22
N PRO A 239 6.10 3.37 4.09
CA PRO A 239 5.84 4.31 3.00
C PRO A 239 4.46 4.03 2.40
N LEU A 240 3.66 5.08 2.18
CA LEU A 240 2.29 4.98 1.70
C LEU A 240 2.16 5.09 0.17
N LYS A 241 3.25 5.37 -0.55
CA LYS A 241 3.23 5.49 -2.02
C LYS A 241 2.70 4.19 -2.64
N MET A 242 1.60 4.28 -3.39
CA MET A 242 0.88 3.16 -4.01
C MET A 242 0.43 2.05 -3.05
N CYS A 243 0.36 2.31 -1.75
CA CYS A 243 -0.36 1.42 -0.84
C CYS A 243 -1.86 1.57 -1.04
N TYR A 244 -2.64 0.61 -0.55
CA TYR A 244 -4.08 0.70 -0.54
C TYR A 244 -4.63 0.21 0.80
N VAL A 245 -5.75 0.79 1.21
CA VAL A 245 -6.40 0.49 2.48
C VAL A 245 -7.77 -0.11 2.20
N THR A 246 -8.08 -1.22 2.85
CA THR A 246 -9.35 -1.95 2.68
C THR A 246 -9.95 -2.29 4.04
N ARG A 247 -11.23 -2.67 4.05
CA ARG A 247 -11.91 -3.20 5.25
C ARG A 247 -12.58 -4.52 4.93
N GLY A 248 -12.29 -5.56 5.71
CA GLY A 248 -12.86 -6.90 5.53
C GLY A 248 -12.58 -7.46 4.14
N MET A 249 -11.31 -7.46 3.71
CA MET A 249 -10.91 -8.04 2.41
C MET A 249 -10.25 -9.40 2.61
N THR A 250 -9.25 -9.47 3.49
CA THR A 250 -8.51 -10.71 3.76
C THR A 250 -8.97 -11.40 5.04
N THR A 251 -9.42 -10.62 6.02
CA THR A 251 -9.83 -11.13 7.34
C THR A 251 -11.29 -10.77 7.63
N PRO A 252 -12.10 -11.70 8.17
CA PRO A 252 -13.46 -11.37 8.61
C PRO A 252 -13.42 -10.37 9.78
N ASP A 253 -14.14 -9.26 9.65
CA ASP A 253 -14.25 -8.21 10.68
C ASP A 253 -15.72 -8.00 11.08
N PRO A 254 -16.33 -8.92 11.86
CA PRO A 254 -17.75 -8.83 12.22
C PRO A 254 -18.07 -7.56 13.03
N GLU A 255 -17.09 -7.00 13.72
CA GLU A 255 -17.24 -5.83 14.57
C GLU A 255 -16.99 -4.51 13.83
N ASN A 256 -16.54 -4.57 12.56
CA ASN A 256 -16.20 -3.40 11.75
C ASN A 256 -15.16 -2.46 12.41
N ARG A 257 -14.23 -3.01 13.19
CA ARG A 257 -13.21 -2.24 13.93
C ARG A 257 -11.82 -2.32 13.32
N GLN A 258 -11.67 -3.04 12.21
CA GLN A 258 -10.39 -3.32 11.59
C GLN A 258 -10.25 -2.59 10.25
N LEU A 259 -9.00 -2.32 9.91
CA LEU A 259 -8.58 -1.82 8.61
C LEU A 259 -7.27 -2.51 8.20
N GLU A 260 -7.17 -2.83 6.93
CA GLU A 260 -6.03 -3.54 6.36
C GLU A 260 -5.27 -2.57 5.46
N LEU A 261 -4.01 -2.31 5.75
CA LEU A 261 -3.11 -1.57 4.89
C LEU A 261 -2.23 -2.57 4.13
N HIS A 262 -2.26 -2.49 2.80
CA HIS A 262 -1.57 -3.41 1.94
C HIS A 262 -0.44 -2.73 1.17
N SER A 263 0.66 -3.44 0.98
CA SER A 263 1.82 -2.98 0.25
C SER A 263 1.57 -2.89 -1.26
N PRO A 264 2.33 -2.06 -2.00
CA PRO A 264 2.16 -1.91 -3.44
C PRO A 264 2.47 -3.18 -4.24
N ASP A 265 3.23 -4.11 -3.66
CA ASP A 265 3.53 -5.41 -4.27
C ASP A 265 2.47 -6.48 -3.97
N ALA A 266 1.40 -6.12 -3.25
CA ALA A 266 0.31 -7.00 -2.82
C ALA A 266 0.75 -8.23 -2.00
N ARG A 267 1.95 -8.19 -1.39
CA ARG A 267 2.50 -9.31 -0.59
C ARG A 267 2.45 -9.10 0.92
N HIS A 268 2.43 -7.85 1.37
CA HIS A 268 2.49 -7.52 2.78
C HIS A 268 1.22 -6.78 3.21
N THR A 269 0.67 -7.18 4.35
CA THR A 269 -0.54 -6.60 4.92
C THR A 269 -0.29 -6.26 6.38
N VAL A 270 -0.69 -5.06 6.78
CA VAL A 270 -0.73 -4.61 8.16
C VAL A 270 -2.19 -4.43 8.56
N VAL A 271 -2.64 -5.23 9.51
CA VAL A 271 -4.00 -5.15 10.05
C VAL A 271 -3.97 -4.31 11.31
N LEU A 272 -4.75 -3.24 11.32
CA LEU A 272 -4.95 -2.36 12.47
C LEU A 272 -6.35 -2.54 13.03
N ARG A 273 -6.46 -2.74 14.35
CA ARG A 273 -7.72 -2.78 15.09
C ARG A 273 -7.86 -1.53 15.94
N CYS A 274 -8.99 -0.85 15.80
CA CYS A 274 -9.34 0.33 16.56
C CYS A 274 -10.25 -0.01 17.75
N PRO A 275 -10.37 0.88 18.76
CA PRO A 275 -11.23 0.64 19.92
C PRO A 275 -12.70 0.42 19.55
N ASP A 276 -13.19 1.15 18.56
CA ASP A 276 -14.59 1.15 18.11
C ASP A 276 -14.70 1.39 16.59
N GLN A 277 -15.90 1.13 16.05
CA GLN A 277 -16.20 1.29 14.62
C GLN A 277 -16.06 2.74 14.12
N PRO A 278 -16.54 3.79 14.84
CA PRO A 278 -16.28 5.18 14.47
C PRO A 278 -14.80 5.54 14.35
N SER A 279 -13.97 5.04 15.27
CA SER A 279 -12.52 5.23 15.26
C SER A 279 -11.88 4.55 14.04
N ALA A 280 -12.30 3.32 13.72
CA ALA A 280 -11.86 2.62 12.52
C ALA A 280 -12.23 3.38 11.24
N LEU A 281 -13.46 3.88 11.15
CA LEU A 281 -13.91 4.73 10.04
C LEU A 281 -13.09 6.02 9.91
N SER A 282 -12.80 6.66 11.04
CA SER A 282 -12.01 7.89 11.10
C SER A 282 -10.56 7.66 10.70
N TRP A 283 -9.96 6.53 11.06
CA TRP A 283 -8.62 6.13 10.61
C TRP A 283 -8.60 5.76 9.13
N PHE A 284 -9.56 4.96 8.68
CA PHE A 284 -9.73 4.60 7.28
C PHE A 284 -9.84 5.86 6.40
N ALA A 285 -10.72 6.80 6.74
CA ALA A 285 -10.91 8.03 5.96
C ALA A 285 -9.63 8.88 5.89
N ALA A 286 -8.89 8.97 6.99
CA ALA A 286 -7.63 9.72 7.04
C ALA A 286 -6.55 9.07 6.15
N ILE A 287 -6.34 7.75 6.28
CA ILE A 287 -5.36 7.00 5.49
C ILE A 287 -5.75 7.01 4.01
N HIS A 288 -7.02 6.74 3.69
CA HIS A 288 -7.54 6.74 2.33
C HIS A 288 -7.38 8.10 1.63
N SER A 289 -7.59 9.20 2.34
CA SER A 289 -7.36 10.56 1.82
C SER A 289 -5.90 10.81 1.44
N VAL A 290 -4.95 10.37 2.29
CA VAL A 290 -3.51 10.45 2.01
C VAL A 290 -3.15 9.58 0.80
N LEU A 291 -3.62 8.33 0.76
CA LEU A 291 -3.38 7.39 -0.34
C LEU A 291 -3.94 7.89 -1.67
N SER A 292 -5.15 8.46 -1.66
CA SER A 292 -5.77 9.08 -2.83
C SER A 292 -4.90 10.21 -3.38
N THR A 293 -4.39 11.07 -2.51
CA THR A 293 -3.48 12.18 -2.90
C THR A 293 -2.18 11.66 -3.49
N LEU A 294 -1.57 10.64 -2.87
CA LEU A 294 -0.33 10.02 -3.36
C LEU A 294 -0.55 9.32 -4.71
N THR A 295 -1.68 8.64 -4.90
CA THR A 295 -2.03 7.97 -6.15
C THR A 295 -2.14 8.95 -7.31
N GLN A 296 -2.72 10.14 -7.10
CA GLN A 296 -2.75 11.19 -8.12
C GLN A 296 -1.35 11.69 -8.50
N LYS A 297 -0.46 11.86 -7.52
CA LYS A 297 0.95 12.22 -7.78
C LYS A 297 1.67 11.12 -8.58
N VAL A 298 1.46 9.86 -8.21
CA VAL A 298 2.03 8.71 -8.93
C VAL A 298 1.51 8.67 -10.36
N LEU A 299 0.21 8.88 -10.59
CA LEU A 299 -0.36 8.94 -11.94
C LEU A 299 0.36 9.98 -12.80
N ALA A 300 0.58 11.20 -12.28
CA ALA A 300 1.32 12.23 -12.99
C ALA A 300 2.77 11.81 -13.31
N GLU A 301 3.48 11.21 -12.34
CA GLU A 301 4.84 10.68 -12.54
C GLU A 301 4.88 9.57 -13.60
N VAL A 302 3.93 8.64 -13.57
CA VAL A 302 3.86 7.53 -14.52
C VAL A 302 3.55 8.05 -15.93
N ILE A 303 2.61 8.99 -16.08
CA ILE A 303 2.32 9.65 -17.37
C ILE A 303 3.59 10.31 -17.91
N GLN A 304 4.32 11.07 -17.10
CA GLN A 304 5.55 11.74 -17.51
C GLN A 304 6.61 10.73 -17.97
N ASN A 305 6.83 9.66 -17.19
CA ASN A 305 7.82 8.63 -17.49
C ASN A 305 7.47 7.78 -18.72
N THR A 306 6.18 7.61 -18.98
CA THR A 306 5.65 6.75 -20.05
C THR A 306 5.49 7.48 -21.37
N SER A 307 5.36 8.82 -21.35
CA SER A 307 5.12 9.65 -22.54
C SER A 307 6.00 9.36 -23.77
N ARG A 308 7.22 8.85 -23.57
CA ARG A 308 8.17 8.53 -24.65
C ARG A 308 8.13 7.07 -25.12
N THR A 309 7.72 6.13 -24.27
CA THR A 309 7.84 4.69 -24.51
C THR A 309 6.50 3.97 -24.63
N GLY A 310 5.42 4.55 -24.11
CA GLY A 310 4.12 3.88 -24.00
C GLY A 310 4.11 2.72 -23.01
N ILE A 311 2.92 2.13 -22.81
CA ILE A 311 2.60 0.98 -21.94
C ILE A 311 1.68 0.04 -22.71
N ALA A 312 2.07 -1.22 -22.85
CA ALA A 312 1.27 -2.26 -23.51
C ALA A 312 0.75 -1.83 -24.90
N GLY A 313 1.60 -1.11 -25.66
CA GLY A 313 1.24 -0.57 -26.98
C GLY A 313 0.31 0.65 -26.98
N SER A 314 -0.04 1.19 -25.81
CA SER A 314 -0.74 2.46 -25.61
C SER A 314 0.24 3.60 -25.29
N LYS A 315 -0.06 4.82 -25.70
CA LYS A 315 0.79 6.01 -25.55
C LYS A 315 0.41 6.86 -24.33
N GLU A 316 -0.80 6.72 -23.82
CA GLU A 316 -1.38 7.56 -22.78
C GLU A 316 -2.00 6.73 -21.64
N ILE A 317 -1.79 7.16 -20.40
CA ILE A 317 -2.52 6.64 -19.24
C ILE A 317 -3.50 7.71 -18.80
N ARG A 318 -4.77 7.35 -18.69
CA ARG A 318 -5.84 8.24 -18.26
C ARG A 318 -6.15 8.13 -16.78
N HIS A 319 -6.03 6.92 -16.23
CA HIS A 319 -6.32 6.68 -14.82
C HIS A 319 -5.60 5.44 -14.31
N LEU A 320 -5.29 5.41 -13.01
CA LEU A 320 -4.80 4.23 -12.33
C LEU A 320 -5.23 4.21 -10.88
N GLY A 321 -5.37 3.01 -10.31
CA GLY A 321 -5.59 2.83 -8.87
C GLY A 321 -5.93 1.39 -8.51
N TRP A 322 -5.99 1.14 -7.20
CA TRP A 322 -6.31 -0.18 -6.66
C TRP A 322 -7.82 -0.39 -6.55
N LEU A 323 -8.25 -1.60 -6.91
CA LEU A 323 -9.60 -2.11 -6.71
C LEU A 323 -9.52 -3.54 -6.15
N ALA A 324 -10.56 -3.96 -5.44
CA ALA A 324 -10.71 -5.37 -5.06
C ALA A 324 -11.43 -6.10 -6.20
N GLY A 325 -10.74 -6.99 -6.90
CA GLY A 325 -11.32 -7.86 -7.92
C GLY A 325 -11.86 -9.16 -7.33
N LYS A 326 -13.04 -9.60 -7.75
CA LYS A 326 -13.62 -10.87 -7.32
C LYS A 326 -12.88 -12.06 -7.96
N VAL A 327 -12.52 -13.06 -7.16
CA VAL A 327 -11.88 -14.31 -7.60
C VAL A 327 -12.87 -15.46 -7.46
N GLY A 328 -13.18 -16.14 -8.57
CA GLY A 328 -14.03 -17.33 -8.57
C GLY A 328 -15.53 -17.07 -8.40
N ILE A 329 -16.31 -18.15 -8.48
CA ILE A 329 -17.78 -18.15 -8.39
C ILE A 329 -18.24 -18.33 -6.94
N GLU A 330 -17.42 -18.96 -6.09
CA GLU A 330 -17.70 -19.18 -4.66
C GLU A 330 -17.52 -17.91 -3.81
N LYS A 331 -18.01 -17.94 -2.56
CA LYS A 331 -18.26 -16.77 -1.70
C LYS A 331 -17.04 -15.84 -1.54
N GLN A 332 -17.28 -14.53 -1.75
CA GLN A 332 -16.52 -13.35 -1.27
C GLN A 332 -14.98 -13.44 -1.24
N CYS A 333 -14.36 -14.10 -2.21
CA CYS A 333 -12.90 -14.02 -2.36
C CYS A 333 -12.53 -12.76 -3.16
N TRP A 334 -12.03 -11.75 -2.48
CA TRP A 334 -11.52 -10.52 -3.08
C TRP A 334 -10.00 -10.58 -3.16
N LYS A 335 -9.43 -10.23 -4.31
CA LYS A 335 -7.99 -10.00 -4.46
C LYS A 335 -7.73 -8.54 -4.85
N PRO A 336 -6.62 -7.95 -4.41
CA PRO A 336 -6.22 -6.65 -4.92
C PRO A 336 -5.85 -6.74 -6.39
N VAL A 337 -6.29 -5.75 -7.17
CA VAL A 337 -5.96 -5.59 -8.57
C VAL A 337 -5.62 -4.13 -8.82
N LEU A 338 -4.42 -3.87 -9.35
CA LEU A 338 -4.10 -2.55 -9.86
C LEU A 338 -4.71 -2.43 -11.25
N VAL A 339 -5.67 -1.51 -11.38
CA VAL A 339 -6.36 -1.23 -12.63
C VAL A 339 -5.75 0.01 -13.25
N VAL A 340 -5.37 -0.08 -14.52
CA VAL A 340 -4.76 1.00 -15.29
C VAL A 340 -5.57 1.18 -16.57
N MET A 341 -6.04 2.40 -16.81
CA MET A 341 -6.84 2.74 -17.96
C MET A 341 -6.02 3.59 -18.92
N THR A 342 -5.84 3.10 -20.14
CA THR A 342 -5.12 3.79 -21.22
C THR A 342 -6.10 4.49 -22.16
N GLU A 343 -5.64 5.00 -23.30
CA GLU A 343 -6.54 5.53 -24.32
C GLU A 343 -7.40 4.44 -25.01
N LYS A 344 -6.92 3.19 -25.09
CA LYS A 344 -7.58 2.10 -25.83
C LYS A 344 -7.89 0.85 -25.02
N ASP A 345 -7.17 0.59 -23.92
CA ASP A 345 -7.29 -0.64 -23.14
C ASP A 345 -7.45 -0.36 -21.63
N LEU A 346 -8.18 -1.27 -20.98
CA LEU A 346 -8.21 -1.47 -19.53
C LEU A 346 -7.24 -2.61 -19.17
N LEU A 347 -6.19 -2.27 -18.44
CA LEU A 347 -5.12 -3.18 -18.05
C LEU A 347 -5.26 -3.56 -16.58
N LEU A 348 -5.10 -4.85 -16.27
CA LEU A 348 -5.09 -5.34 -14.89
C LEU A 348 -3.71 -5.88 -14.54
N TYR A 349 -3.19 -5.49 -13.37
CA TYR A 349 -1.95 -6.01 -12.79
C TYR A 349 -2.22 -6.58 -11.39
N ASP A 350 -1.59 -7.70 -11.07
CA ASP A 350 -1.70 -8.30 -9.72
C ASP A 350 -0.87 -7.54 -8.67
N CYS A 351 0.11 -6.73 -9.11
CA CYS A 351 0.93 -5.90 -8.24
C CYS A 351 1.40 -4.62 -8.97
N LEU A 352 1.98 -3.66 -8.25
CA LEU A 352 2.57 -2.48 -8.88
C LEU A 352 3.78 -2.88 -9.77
N PRO A 353 3.76 -2.60 -11.08
CA PRO A 353 4.86 -2.95 -11.97
C PRO A 353 6.16 -2.24 -11.56
N ARG A 354 7.24 -3.03 -11.45
CA ARG A 354 8.58 -2.52 -11.14
C ARG A 354 9.41 -2.40 -12.41
N GLY A 355 9.83 -1.18 -12.74
CA GLY A 355 10.61 -0.91 -13.96
C GLY A 355 9.77 -0.91 -15.23
N LYS A 356 10.35 -0.41 -16.33
CA LYS A 356 9.62 -0.14 -17.58
C LYS A 356 9.09 -1.40 -18.28
N GLU A 357 9.81 -2.51 -18.18
CA GLU A 357 9.45 -3.78 -18.83
C GLU A 357 8.21 -4.42 -18.19
N ALA A 358 8.07 -4.34 -16.87
CA ALA A 358 6.90 -4.88 -16.16
C ALA A 358 5.59 -4.19 -16.60
N TRP A 359 5.65 -2.90 -16.95
CA TRP A 359 4.50 -2.17 -17.49
C TRP A 359 4.09 -2.64 -18.90
N GLN A 360 4.93 -3.40 -19.62
CA GLN A 360 4.52 -3.98 -20.91
C GLN A 360 3.77 -5.30 -20.76
N ASN A 361 3.77 -5.88 -19.55
CA ASN A 361 3.26 -7.22 -19.28
C ASN A 361 2.15 -7.21 -18.21
N PRO A 362 0.97 -6.62 -18.52
CA PRO A 362 -0.21 -6.74 -17.66
C PRO A 362 -0.70 -8.18 -17.59
N ALA A 363 -1.34 -8.54 -16.47
CA ALA A 363 -1.96 -9.85 -16.30
C ALA A 363 -3.15 -10.03 -17.25
N HIS A 364 -3.92 -8.96 -17.48
CA HIS A 364 -5.03 -8.95 -18.43
C HIS A 364 -5.11 -7.63 -19.20
N ILE A 365 -5.54 -7.70 -20.46
CA ILE A 365 -5.76 -6.56 -21.37
C ILE A 365 -7.17 -6.66 -21.94
N PHE A 366 -7.99 -5.65 -21.69
CA PHE A 366 -9.35 -5.58 -22.21
C PHE A 366 -9.52 -4.33 -23.09
N PRO A 367 -9.83 -4.47 -24.39
CA PRO A 367 -10.08 -3.33 -25.25
C PRO A 367 -11.27 -2.53 -24.74
N LEU A 368 -11.09 -1.23 -24.47
CA LEU A 368 -12.16 -0.35 -23.99
C LEU A 368 -13.33 -0.28 -24.96
N LEU A 369 -13.04 -0.35 -26.26
CA LEU A 369 -14.05 -0.35 -27.31
C LEU A 369 -14.99 -1.57 -27.24
N ALA A 370 -14.47 -2.72 -26.81
CA ALA A 370 -15.22 -3.96 -26.64
C ALA A 370 -15.60 -4.21 -25.16
N THR A 371 -15.40 -3.24 -24.27
CA THR A 371 -15.67 -3.34 -22.84
C THR A 371 -16.82 -2.42 -22.45
N ARG A 372 -17.71 -2.90 -21.57
CA ARG A 372 -18.85 -2.13 -21.08
C ARG A 372 -18.96 -2.23 -19.58
N LEU A 373 -19.35 -1.12 -18.97
CA LEU A 373 -19.76 -1.09 -17.58
C LEU A 373 -21.16 -1.69 -17.44
N VAL A 374 -21.33 -2.61 -16.50
CA VAL A 374 -22.64 -3.09 -16.04
C VAL A 374 -22.75 -2.84 -14.53
N HIS A 375 -23.89 -2.32 -14.10
CA HIS A 375 -24.09 -2.02 -12.69
C HIS A 375 -24.18 -3.33 -11.89
N SER A 376 -23.35 -3.47 -10.86
CA SER A 376 -23.38 -4.57 -9.91
C SER A 376 -23.64 -4.01 -8.51
N GLY A 377 -24.77 -3.33 -8.37
CA GLY A 377 -25.32 -2.85 -7.10
C GLY A 377 -26.78 -3.31 -6.98
N PRO A 378 -27.37 -3.32 -5.77
CA PRO A 378 -28.69 -3.87 -5.53
C PRO A 378 -29.68 -3.20 -6.47
N ASP A 379 -30.49 -4.01 -7.16
CA ASP A 379 -31.46 -3.56 -8.15
C ASP A 379 -32.20 -2.31 -7.67
N ARG A 380 -32.01 -1.21 -8.41
CA ARG A 380 -32.74 0.06 -8.26
C ARG A 380 -32.77 0.64 -6.85
N GLY A 381 -31.69 1.30 -6.45
CA GLY A 381 -31.70 2.18 -5.28
C GLY A 381 -30.36 2.85 -4.99
N SER A 382 -30.37 3.88 -4.14
CA SER A 382 -29.13 4.36 -3.50
C SER A 382 -28.54 3.23 -2.64
N PRO A 383 -27.20 3.08 -2.58
CA PRO A 383 -26.57 2.05 -1.76
C PRO A 383 -27.03 2.20 -0.30
N ARG A 384 -27.63 1.15 0.26
CA ARG A 384 -27.97 1.11 1.69
C ARG A 384 -26.68 0.91 2.48
N SER A 385 -26.60 1.48 3.69
CA SER A 385 -25.49 1.21 4.61
C SER A 385 -25.30 -0.31 4.77
N GLY A 386 -24.12 -0.82 4.42
CA GLY A 386 -23.81 -2.26 4.42
C GLY A 386 -23.91 -2.97 3.06
N THR A 387 -24.22 -2.27 1.97
CA THR A 387 -24.18 -2.83 0.61
C THR A 387 -22.73 -2.81 0.08
N GLU A 388 -22.28 -3.90 -0.53
CA GLU A 388 -20.99 -3.94 -1.23
C GLU A 388 -20.96 -2.89 -2.35
N LEU A 389 -19.95 -2.01 -2.34
CA LEU A 389 -19.77 -0.95 -3.32
C LEU A 389 -19.12 -1.51 -4.59
N CYS A 390 -19.90 -2.26 -5.36
CA CYS A 390 -19.40 -3.00 -6.51
C CYS A 390 -19.87 -2.44 -7.85
N PHE A 391 -19.06 -2.72 -8.88
CA PHE A 391 -19.43 -2.57 -10.28
C PHE A 391 -18.84 -3.73 -11.06
N ALA A 392 -19.35 -3.98 -12.26
CA ALA A 392 -18.77 -5.00 -13.12
C ALA A 392 -18.47 -4.45 -14.50
N THR A 393 -17.46 -5.03 -15.15
CA THR A 393 -17.15 -4.80 -16.55
C THR A 393 -17.39 -6.09 -17.32
N ARG A 394 -17.96 -5.97 -18.51
CA ARG A 394 -18.12 -7.07 -19.46
C ARG A 394 -17.32 -6.74 -20.71
N THR A 395 -16.51 -7.67 -21.16
CA THR A 395 -15.70 -7.52 -22.37
C THR A 395 -16.04 -8.61 -23.36
N GLY A 396 -16.36 -8.22 -24.59
CA GLY A 396 -16.52 -9.16 -25.69
C GLY A 396 -15.16 -9.70 -26.12
N THR A 397 -14.97 -11.01 -26.04
CA THR A 397 -13.75 -11.72 -26.46
C THR A 397 -14.09 -12.75 -27.53
N ARG A 398 -13.05 -13.33 -28.15
CA ARG A 398 -13.22 -14.42 -29.14
C ARG A 398 -13.81 -15.70 -28.53
N LEU A 399 -13.78 -15.82 -27.20
CA LEU A 399 -14.33 -16.96 -26.46
C LEU A 399 -15.72 -16.66 -25.87
N GLY A 400 -16.27 -15.46 -26.10
CA GLY A 400 -17.57 -15.06 -25.57
C GLY A 400 -17.52 -13.77 -24.78
N ILE A 401 -18.18 -13.72 -23.62
CA ILE A 401 -18.22 -12.54 -22.75
C ILE A 401 -17.46 -12.84 -21.47
N GLU A 402 -16.44 -12.04 -21.20
CA GLU A 402 -15.70 -12.10 -19.93
C GLU A 402 -16.25 -11.06 -18.96
N THR A 403 -16.50 -11.43 -17.71
CA THR A 403 -17.08 -10.53 -16.69
C THR A 403 -16.12 -10.39 -15.51
N HIS A 404 -15.78 -9.15 -15.16
CA HIS A 404 -14.99 -8.82 -13.97
C HIS A 404 -15.80 -7.98 -13.01
N ILE A 405 -15.89 -8.42 -11.76
CA ILE A 405 -16.55 -7.68 -10.67
C ILE A 405 -15.48 -7.03 -9.82
N PHE A 406 -15.63 -5.73 -9.60
CA PHE A 406 -14.75 -4.92 -8.78
C PHE A 406 -15.52 -4.34 -7.61
N ARG A 407 -14.86 -4.26 -6.45
CA ARG A 407 -15.30 -3.54 -5.26
C ARG A 407 -14.43 -2.30 -5.07
N ALA A 408 -15.09 -1.18 -4.82
CA ALA A 408 -14.49 0.08 -4.40
C ALA A 408 -14.65 0.26 -2.88
N GLU A 409 -13.75 1.03 -2.26
CA GLU A 409 -13.78 1.21 -0.80
C GLU A 409 -14.65 2.39 -0.35
N THR A 410 -14.91 3.35 -1.24
CA THR A 410 -15.79 4.50 -0.97
C THR A 410 -16.78 4.73 -2.10
N THR A 411 -17.91 5.38 -1.78
CA THR A 411 -18.90 5.80 -2.78
C THR A 411 -18.32 6.79 -3.80
N LYS A 412 -17.36 7.62 -3.35
CA LYS A 412 -16.60 8.53 -4.19
C LYS A 412 -15.75 7.76 -5.21
N ASP A 413 -15.05 6.71 -4.77
CA ASP A 413 -14.23 5.88 -5.65
C ASP A 413 -15.12 5.13 -6.65
N LEU A 414 -16.23 4.53 -6.20
CA LEU A 414 -17.19 3.86 -7.08
C LEU A 414 -17.69 4.80 -8.18
N SER A 415 -18.14 6.01 -7.80
CA SER A 415 -18.58 7.04 -8.75
C SER A 415 -17.45 7.47 -9.70
N MET A 416 -16.24 7.62 -9.18
CA MET A 416 -15.08 8.01 -9.99
C MET A 416 -14.75 6.93 -11.03
N TRP A 417 -14.59 5.68 -10.60
CA TRP A 417 -14.23 4.56 -11.47
C TRP A 417 -15.28 4.31 -12.54
N THR A 418 -16.56 4.23 -12.17
CA THR A 418 -17.65 4.01 -13.12
C THR A 418 -17.71 5.11 -14.19
N ARG A 419 -17.57 6.39 -13.79
CA ARG A 419 -17.52 7.52 -14.72
C ARG A 419 -16.28 7.49 -15.61
N GLN A 420 -15.10 7.22 -15.05
CA GLN A 420 -13.85 7.16 -15.80
C GLN A 420 -13.89 6.06 -16.86
N ILE A 421 -14.40 4.86 -16.53
CA ILE A 421 -14.54 3.75 -17.47
C ILE A 421 -15.47 4.12 -18.63
N VAL A 422 -16.66 4.67 -18.35
CA VAL A 422 -17.62 5.07 -19.39
C VAL A 422 -17.01 6.13 -20.31
N ASN A 423 -16.42 7.17 -19.74
CA ASN A 423 -15.78 8.24 -20.50
C ASN A 423 -14.63 7.69 -21.37
N ALA A 424 -13.86 6.73 -20.86
CA ALA A 424 -12.77 6.14 -21.61
C ALA A 424 -13.26 5.25 -22.75
N CYS A 425 -14.34 4.48 -22.57
CA CYS A 425 -14.99 3.75 -23.67
C CYS A 425 -15.44 4.70 -24.78
N HIS A 426 -16.05 5.84 -24.43
CA HIS A 426 -16.48 6.84 -25.41
C HIS A 426 -15.30 7.50 -26.13
N ALA A 427 -14.29 7.95 -25.40
CA ALA A 427 -13.12 8.56 -26.00
C ALA A 427 -12.28 7.53 -26.80
N SER A 428 -12.31 6.24 -26.44
CA SER A 428 -11.71 5.16 -27.24
C SER A 428 -12.45 4.98 -28.56
N ALA A 429 -13.79 5.02 -28.55
CA ALA A 429 -14.63 4.99 -29.75
C ALA A 429 -14.31 6.15 -30.71
N GLU A 430 -14.22 7.37 -30.20
CA GLU A 430 -13.91 8.56 -31.01
C GLU A 430 -12.48 8.55 -31.59
N MET A 431 -11.54 7.95 -30.87
CA MET A 431 -10.16 7.83 -31.31
C MET A 431 -9.97 6.73 -32.35
N ILE A 432 -10.51 5.53 -32.11
CA ILE A 432 -10.32 4.37 -33.00
C ILE A 432 -11.02 4.61 -34.35
N LYS A 433 -12.19 5.26 -34.34
CA LYS A 433 -13.02 5.64 -35.49
C LYS A 433 -13.50 4.52 -36.40
N GLU A 434 -12.78 3.43 -36.58
CA GLU A 434 -13.11 2.37 -37.52
C GLU A 434 -12.62 1.03 -36.99
N VAL A 435 -13.47 0.01 -37.15
CA VAL A 435 -13.10 -1.39 -36.92
C VAL A 435 -13.47 -2.19 -38.16
N THR A 436 -12.52 -3.00 -38.62
CA THR A 436 -12.68 -3.85 -39.79
C THR A 436 -12.48 -5.31 -39.41
N THR A 437 -13.39 -6.18 -39.86
CA THR A 437 -13.30 -7.63 -39.65
C THR A 437 -13.62 -8.36 -40.96
N SER A 438 -12.94 -9.49 -41.17
CA SER A 438 -13.31 -10.42 -42.26
C SER A 438 -14.64 -11.09 -41.96
N CYS A 439 -15.43 -11.33 -42.99
CA CYS A 439 -16.69 -12.04 -42.89
C CYS A 439 -17.14 -12.65 -44.23
N LEU A 440 -17.97 -13.68 -44.20
CA LEU A 440 -18.75 -14.07 -45.37
C LEU A 440 -20.09 -13.33 -45.42
N TYR A 441 -20.40 -12.80 -46.60
CA TYR A 441 -21.72 -12.28 -46.95
C TYR A 441 -22.22 -12.97 -48.21
N GLN A 442 -23.40 -13.60 -48.15
CA GLN A 442 -24.00 -14.35 -49.26
C GLN A 442 -23.05 -15.38 -49.92
N GLY A 443 -22.15 -15.97 -49.13
CA GLY A 443 -21.16 -16.95 -49.60
C GLY A 443 -19.91 -16.35 -50.26
N GLN A 444 -19.75 -15.03 -50.28
CA GLN A 444 -18.55 -14.34 -50.74
C GLN A 444 -17.71 -13.86 -49.55
N GLU A 445 -16.39 -13.96 -49.67
CA GLU A 445 -15.43 -13.42 -48.70
C GLU A 445 -15.39 -11.89 -48.82
N CYS A 446 -15.60 -11.21 -47.70
CA CYS A 446 -15.78 -9.76 -47.62
C CYS A 446 -15.13 -9.20 -46.37
N ARG A 447 -15.09 -7.87 -46.28
CA ARG A 447 -14.68 -7.13 -45.08
C ARG A 447 -15.85 -6.29 -44.58
N LEU A 448 -16.31 -6.57 -43.37
CA LEU A 448 -17.21 -5.67 -42.65
C LEU A 448 -16.40 -4.54 -42.02
N VAL A 449 -16.70 -3.31 -42.44
CA VAL A 449 -16.15 -2.07 -41.92
C VAL A 449 -17.25 -1.37 -41.11
N ILE A 450 -16.96 -1.10 -39.84
CA ILE A 450 -17.81 -0.33 -38.95
C ILE A 450 -17.06 0.95 -38.62
N HIS A 451 -17.45 2.05 -39.25
CA HIS A 451 -16.85 3.36 -39.06
C HIS A 451 -17.76 4.23 -38.21
N TYR A 452 -17.24 4.76 -37.09
CA TYR A 452 -17.89 5.64 -36.13
C TYR A 452 -18.81 6.66 -36.82
N GLU A 453 -18.34 7.50 -37.73
CA GLU A 453 -19.23 8.45 -38.43
C GLU A 453 -20.01 7.84 -39.61
N LYS A 454 -19.33 7.18 -40.56
CA LYS A 454 -19.91 6.72 -41.83
C LYS A 454 -20.89 5.55 -41.71
N GLY A 455 -20.90 4.81 -40.60
CA GLY A 455 -21.75 3.66 -40.39
C GLY A 455 -21.11 2.34 -40.80
N PHE A 456 -21.88 1.51 -41.48
CA PHE A 456 -21.56 0.15 -41.84
C PHE A 456 -21.23 0.09 -43.32
N SER A 457 -20.21 -0.66 -43.70
CA SER A 457 -19.94 -0.99 -45.10
C SER A 457 -19.42 -2.40 -45.19
N VAL A 458 -19.90 -3.19 -46.15
CA VAL A 458 -19.29 -4.47 -46.49
C VAL A 458 -18.61 -4.30 -47.83
N LEU A 459 -17.31 -4.52 -47.83
CA LEU A 459 -16.44 -4.37 -49.00
C LEU A 459 -16.09 -5.76 -49.52
N ALA A 460 -16.06 -5.92 -50.85
CA ALA A 460 -15.48 -7.12 -51.45
C ALA A 460 -13.98 -7.25 -51.06
N ASP A 461 -13.47 -8.49 -51.01
CA ASP A 461 -12.04 -8.72 -50.76
C ASP A 461 -11.22 -8.13 -51.94
N PRO A 462 -10.24 -7.23 -51.70
CA PRO A 462 -9.40 -6.62 -52.75
C PRO A 462 -8.60 -7.61 -53.60
N LYS A 463 -8.56 -8.90 -53.25
CA LYS A 463 -8.00 -9.94 -54.12
C LYS A 463 -8.89 -10.26 -55.33
N ALA A 464 -10.14 -9.83 -55.33
CA ALA A 464 -11.10 -10.02 -56.40
C ALA A 464 -11.25 -8.75 -57.26
N VAL A 465 -10.29 -8.53 -58.17
CA VAL A 465 -10.33 -7.53 -59.26
C VAL A 465 -10.21 -6.06 -58.80
N ASP A 466 -9.50 -5.24 -59.59
CA ASP A 466 -9.17 -3.83 -59.33
C ASP A 466 -10.37 -2.98 -58.86
N GLY A 467 -10.53 -2.82 -57.53
CA GLY A 467 -11.48 -1.89 -56.92
C GLY A 467 -11.98 -2.33 -55.55
N GLU A 468 -12.08 -1.40 -54.59
CA GLU A 468 -12.86 -1.63 -53.37
C GLU A 468 -14.36 -1.49 -53.70
N ASP A 469 -14.95 -2.54 -54.27
CA ASP A 469 -16.40 -2.57 -54.53
C ASP A 469 -17.17 -2.66 -53.21
N ILE A 470 -18.01 -1.66 -52.97
CA ILE A 470 -18.90 -1.57 -51.80
C ILE A 470 -20.15 -2.40 -52.09
N LEU A 471 -20.30 -3.54 -51.41
CA LEU A 471 -21.45 -4.43 -51.57
C LEU A 471 -22.70 -3.89 -50.88
N LEU A 472 -22.52 -3.28 -49.71
CA LEU A 472 -23.59 -2.62 -48.96
C LEU A 472 -23.03 -1.51 -48.08
N SER A 473 -23.84 -0.47 -47.85
CA SER A 473 -23.49 0.65 -46.99
C SER A 473 -24.73 1.22 -46.30
N TYR A 474 -24.67 1.36 -44.97
CA TYR A 474 -25.76 1.86 -44.15
C TYR A 474 -25.26 2.82 -43.08
N SER A 475 -26.03 3.89 -42.80
CA SER A 475 -25.74 4.76 -41.65
C SER A 475 -26.18 4.11 -40.33
N PHE A 476 -25.66 4.62 -39.22
CA PHE A 476 -26.08 4.16 -37.89
C PHE A 476 -27.56 4.43 -37.59
N GLU A 477 -28.19 5.47 -38.16
CA GLU A 477 -29.61 5.75 -37.89
C GLU A 477 -30.55 4.71 -38.51
N LYS A 478 -30.07 3.94 -39.50
CA LYS A 478 -30.86 2.89 -40.14
C LYS A 478 -30.86 1.59 -39.34
N LEU A 479 -29.91 1.38 -38.43
CA LEU A 479 -29.83 0.15 -37.65
C LEU A 479 -31.01 0.06 -36.67
N LYS A 480 -31.88 -0.93 -36.86
CA LYS A 480 -33.02 -1.21 -35.99
C LYS A 480 -32.69 -2.23 -34.91
N MET A 481 -31.98 -3.29 -35.29
CA MET A 481 -31.60 -4.37 -34.38
C MET A 481 -30.22 -4.91 -34.74
N SER A 482 -29.46 -5.28 -33.72
CA SER A 482 -28.25 -6.08 -33.84
C SER A 482 -28.35 -7.27 -32.90
N SER A 483 -28.15 -8.48 -33.40
CA SER A 483 -28.16 -9.70 -32.62
C SER A 483 -27.08 -10.67 -33.07
N ASP A 484 -26.88 -11.76 -32.33
CA ASP A 484 -25.83 -12.72 -32.62
C ASP A 484 -26.17 -14.13 -32.13
N ASP A 485 -25.59 -15.15 -32.77
CA ASP A 485 -25.78 -16.56 -32.40
C ASP A 485 -24.85 -17.05 -31.27
N GLY A 486 -23.95 -16.18 -30.78
CA GLY A 486 -22.91 -16.51 -29.80
C GLY A 486 -21.73 -17.33 -30.34
N ILE A 487 -21.76 -17.76 -31.60
CA ILE A 487 -20.79 -18.69 -32.19
C ILE A 487 -20.00 -18.00 -33.30
N ARG A 488 -20.65 -17.54 -34.38
CA ARG A 488 -19.99 -16.88 -35.50
C ARG A 488 -20.86 -15.94 -36.34
N ILE A 489 -22.18 -16.02 -36.21
CA ILE A 489 -23.11 -15.25 -37.04
C ILE A 489 -23.49 -13.95 -36.34
N LEU A 490 -23.30 -12.84 -37.04
CA LEU A 490 -23.79 -11.52 -36.70
C LEU A 490 -25.03 -11.20 -37.55
N PHE A 491 -26.10 -10.77 -36.89
CA PHE A 491 -27.33 -10.32 -37.54
C PHE A 491 -27.51 -8.81 -37.38
N LEU A 492 -27.72 -8.10 -38.49
CA LEU A 492 -27.94 -6.66 -38.53
C LEU A 492 -29.22 -6.36 -39.31
N ASP A 493 -30.23 -5.80 -38.66
CA ASP A 493 -31.46 -5.36 -39.30
C ASP A 493 -31.43 -3.84 -39.53
N PHE A 494 -31.44 -3.43 -40.80
CA PHE A 494 -31.52 -2.02 -41.21
C PHE A 494 -32.93 -1.61 -41.67
N GLY A 495 -33.89 -2.54 -41.68
CA GLY A 495 -35.19 -2.40 -42.28
C GLY A 495 -35.17 -2.27 -43.82
N GLY A 496 -36.35 -2.37 -44.44
CA GLY A 496 -36.51 -2.22 -45.89
C GLY A 496 -36.65 -3.55 -46.64
N LYS A 497 -36.32 -3.57 -47.93
CA LYS A 497 -36.52 -4.74 -48.83
C LYS A 497 -35.53 -5.88 -48.60
N GLU A 498 -34.36 -5.58 -48.04
CA GLU A 498 -33.27 -6.56 -47.82
C GLU A 498 -33.39 -7.28 -46.47
N GLY A 499 -34.21 -6.77 -45.55
CA GLY A 499 -34.48 -7.41 -44.26
C GLY A 499 -33.26 -7.47 -43.34
N GLU A 500 -33.16 -8.57 -42.58
CA GLU A 500 -32.04 -8.85 -41.68
C GLU A 500 -30.82 -9.37 -42.47
N ILE A 501 -29.69 -8.69 -42.33
CA ILE A 501 -28.42 -9.06 -42.94
C ILE A 501 -27.70 -10.05 -42.04
N GLN A 502 -27.29 -11.19 -42.62
CA GLN A 502 -26.51 -12.22 -41.95
C GLN A 502 -25.05 -12.17 -42.40
N LEU A 503 -24.13 -12.05 -41.45
CA LEU A 503 -22.68 -12.04 -41.68
C LEU A 503 -22.02 -13.15 -40.86
N ASP A 504 -21.25 -14.04 -41.51
CA ASP A 504 -20.43 -15.04 -40.81
C ASP A 504 -19.05 -14.45 -40.52
N LEU A 505 -18.73 -14.18 -39.25
CA LEU A 505 -17.47 -13.55 -38.84
C LEU A 505 -16.33 -14.57 -38.61
N HIS A 506 -16.56 -15.86 -38.89
CA HIS A 506 -15.65 -16.97 -38.61
C HIS A 506 -15.26 -17.15 -37.13
N SER A 507 -15.77 -16.30 -36.24
CA SER A 507 -15.39 -16.20 -34.83
C SER A 507 -16.51 -15.57 -34.03
N CYS A 508 -16.45 -15.72 -32.70
CA CYS A 508 -17.50 -15.24 -31.81
C CYS A 508 -17.83 -13.76 -32.09
N PRO A 509 -19.09 -13.41 -32.39
CA PRO A 509 -19.51 -12.05 -32.79
C PRO A 509 -19.59 -11.07 -31.62
N LYS A 510 -19.47 -11.53 -30.36
CA LYS A 510 -19.60 -10.70 -29.15
C LYS A 510 -18.70 -9.45 -29.14
N PRO A 511 -17.41 -9.49 -29.54
CA PRO A 511 -16.59 -8.29 -29.61
C PRO A 511 -17.19 -7.23 -30.54
N ILE A 512 -17.65 -7.64 -31.74
CA ILE A 512 -18.26 -6.72 -32.71
C ILE A 512 -19.55 -6.14 -32.18
N VAL A 513 -20.42 -6.96 -31.59
CA VAL A 513 -21.66 -6.49 -30.95
C VAL A 513 -21.35 -5.45 -29.89
N PHE A 514 -20.34 -5.67 -29.04
CA PHE A 514 -19.93 -4.71 -28.01
C PHE A 514 -19.34 -3.41 -28.60
N ILE A 515 -18.58 -3.50 -29.68
CA ILE A 515 -18.02 -2.34 -30.39
C ILE A 515 -19.13 -1.46 -30.99
N LEU A 516 -20.12 -2.06 -31.66
CA LEU A 516 -21.28 -1.34 -32.22
C LEU A 516 -22.00 -0.51 -31.17
N HIS A 517 -22.24 -1.19 -30.07
CA HIS A 517 -22.80 -0.71 -28.84
C HIS A 517 -22.00 0.44 -28.20
N SER A 518 -20.67 0.38 -28.23
CA SER A 518 -19.79 1.47 -27.75
C SER A 518 -19.85 2.69 -28.68
N PHE A 519 -19.82 2.48 -30.00
CA PHE A 519 -19.98 3.55 -30.99
C PHE A 519 -21.34 4.25 -30.86
N LEU A 520 -22.43 3.50 -30.75
CA LEU A 520 -23.78 4.05 -30.54
C LEU A 520 -23.86 4.85 -29.23
N SER A 521 -23.34 4.31 -28.13
CA SER A 521 -23.36 5.01 -26.83
C SER A 521 -22.56 6.31 -26.87
N ALA A 522 -21.37 6.31 -27.48
CA ALA A 522 -20.54 7.50 -27.62
C ALA A 522 -21.22 8.57 -28.49
N LYS A 523 -21.87 8.18 -29.60
CA LYS A 523 -22.65 9.10 -30.43
C LYS A 523 -23.79 9.76 -29.68
N ILE A 524 -24.56 8.98 -28.93
CA ILE A 524 -25.69 9.46 -28.13
C ILE A 524 -25.18 10.46 -27.07
N SER A 525 -24.08 10.13 -26.38
CA SER A 525 -23.44 11.02 -25.41
C SER A 525 -22.98 12.34 -26.04
N ARG A 526 -22.40 12.30 -27.25
CA ARG A 526 -21.98 13.50 -28.00
C ARG A 526 -23.14 14.43 -28.35
N LEU A 527 -24.33 13.89 -28.56
CA LEU A 527 -25.55 14.65 -28.84
C LEU A 527 -26.19 15.26 -27.58
N GLY A 528 -25.62 15.02 -26.39
CA GLY A 528 -26.17 15.50 -25.11
C GLY A 528 -27.46 14.79 -24.70
N LEU A 529 -27.84 13.72 -25.41
CA LEU A 529 -29.01 12.90 -25.12
C LEU A 529 -28.62 11.84 -24.10
N VAL A 530 -28.50 12.21 -22.82
CA VAL A 530 -28.26 11.21 -21.75
C VAL A 530 -29.58 10.51 -21.48
N ALA A 531 -29.61 9.18 -21.65
CA ALA A 531 -30.73 8.32 -21.22
C ALA A 531 -30.64 8.01 -19.73
#